data_AF-A0A2E3NFY9-F1
#
_entry.id   AF-A0A2E3NFY9-F1
#
_cell.length_a   1.000
_cell.length_b   1.000
_cell.length_c   1.000
_cell.angle_alpha   90.00
_cell.angle_beta   90.00
_cell.angle_gamma   90.00
#
_symmetry.space_group_name_H-M   'P 1'
#
loop_
_entity.id
_entity.type
_entity.pdbx_description
1 polymer ?
#
loop_
_entity_poly.entity_id
_entity_poly.type
_entity_poly.pdbx_seq_one_letter_code
_entity_poly.pdbx_strand_id
1 'polypeptide(L)'
;LIVAIALGTFFVLFQGWEWATMLAQGLTLTSSTLGSFFYLIVGTHALHAIAALVLLIRVLRRHAAGWLQPSQLATAAVFWYFVVGAWPVVYWRVYL
;
A
#
# COMPACT_ATOMS: atom_id res chain seq x y z
N LEU A 1 2.93 10.77 -11.65
CA LEU A 1 2.14 9.51 -11.76
C LEU A 1 3.04 8.29 -11.99
N ILE A 2 3.79 8.22 -13.08
CA ILE A 2 4.63 7.03 -13.40
C ILE A 2 5.61 6.69 -12.27
N VAL A 3 6.36 7.68 -11.77
CA VAL A 3 7.30 7.48 -10.66
C VAL A 3 6.59 6.99 -9.39
N ALA A 4 5.43 7.56 -9.06
CA ALA A 4 4.64 7.14 -7.90
C ALA A 4 4.16 5.68 -8.03
N ILE A 5 3.71 5.28 -9.23
CA ILE A 5 3.33 3.89 -9.52
C ILE A 5 4.53 2.97 -9.38
N ALA A 6 5.69 3.32 -9.98
CA ALA A 6 6.89 2.50 -9.91
C ALA A 6 7.37 2.29 -8.47
N LEU A 7 7.48 3.37 -7.68
CA LEU A 7 7.88 3.30 -6.27
C LEU A 7 6.85 2.54 -5.42
N GLY A 8 5.56 2.74 -5.68
CA GLY A 8 4.49 2.00 -4.99
C GLY A 8 4.50 0.51 -5.30
N THR A 9 4.71 0.13 -6.56
CA THR A 9 4.85 -1.27 -6.96
C THR A 9 6.08 -1.89 -6.31
N PHE A 10 7.22 -1.20 -6.31
CA PHE A 10 8.41 -1.65 -5.60
C PHE A 10 8.12 -1.86 -4.11
N PHE A 11 7.48 -0.90 -3.45
CA PHE A 11 7.10 -1.00 -2.05
C PHE A 11 6.23 -2.22 -1.75
N VAL A 12 5.17 -2.46 -2.53
CA VAL A 12 4.27 -3.61 -2.32
C VAL A 12 5.00 -4.94 -2.53
N LEU A 13 5.87 -5.04 -3.54
CA LEU A 13 6.65 -6.25 -3.81
C LEU A 13 7.67 -6.53 -2.70
N PHE A 14 8.40 -5.50 -2.28
CA PHE A 14 9.39 -5.61 -1.21
C PHE A 14 8.73 -6.01 0.11
N GLN A 15 7.63 -5.35 0.48
CA GLN A 15 6.88 -5.69 1.69
C GLN A 15 6.27 -7.09 1.62
N GLY A 16 5.81 -7.50 0.44
CA GLY A 16 5.30 -8.85 0.21
C GLY A 16 6.37 -9.93 0.40
N TRP A 17 7.62 -9.66 0.04
CA TRP A 17 8.74 -10.56 0.27
C TRP A 17 9.08 -10.68 1.77
N GLU A 18 9.11 -9.56 2.51
CA GLU A 18 9.28 -9.58 3.97
C GLU A 18 8.17 -10.39 4.65
N TRP A 19 6.92 -10.15 4.24
CA TRP A 19 5.76 -10.89 4.75
C TRP A 19 5.89 -12.40 4.48
N ALA A 20 6.21 -12.81 3.25
CA ALA A 20 6.41 -14.23 2.93
C ALA A 20 7.51 -14.88 3.79
N THR A 21 8.58 -14.14 4.07
CA THR A 21 9.68 -14.60 4.93
C THR A 21 9.22 -14.79 6.39
N MET A 22 8.44 -13.85 6.93
CA MET A 22 7.89 -13.94 8.28
C MET A 22 6.92 -15.11 8.44
N LEU A 23 6.08 -15.37 7.43
CA LEU A 23 5.20 -16.54 7.39
C LEU A 23 6.01 -17.83 7.42
N ALA A 24 7.09 -17.91 6.65
CA ALA A 24 7.99 -19.07 6.63
C ALA A 24 8.72 -19.27 7.98
N GLN A 25 8.96 -18.19 8.73
CA GLN A 25 9.53 -18.23 10.09
C GLN A 25 8.50 -18.55 11.18
N GLY A 26 7.23 -18.78 10.82
CA GLY A 26 6.18 -19.22 11.75
C GLY A 26 5.37 -18.10 12.40
N LEU A 27 5.62 -16.83 12.07
CA LEU A 27 4.72 -15.74 12.44
C LEU A 27 3.49 -15.80 11.54
N THR A 28 2.36 -16.23 12.08
CA THR A 28 1.08 -16.35 11.34
C THR A 28 -0.05 -15.57 12.03
N LEU A 29 -1.17 -15.40 11.34
CA LEU A 29 -2.41 -14.80 11.87
C LEU A 29 -2.92 -15.47 13.15
N THR A 30 -2.62 -16.76 13.34
CA THR A 30 -3.10 -17.57 14.48
C THR A 30 -1.97 -17.94 15.45
N SER A 31 -0.73 -17.54 15.16
CA SER A 31 0.44 -17.89 15.98
C SER A 31 0.42 -17.24 17.37
N SER A 32 -0.10 -16.02 17.48
CA SER A 32 -0.15 -15.23 18.71
C SER A 32 -1.02 -13.99 18.53
N THR A 33 -1.36 -13.30 19.63
CA THR A 33 -2.00 -11.98 19.58
C THR A 33 -1.16 -10.94 18.84
N LEU A 34 0.17 -11.02 18.93
CA LEU A 34 1.06 -10.14 18.17
C LEU A 34 0.95 -10.42 16.67
N GLY A 35 1.02 -11.69 16.27
CA GLY A 35 0.92 -12.10 14.87
C GLY A 35 -0.43 -11.74 14.25
N SER A 36 -1.54 -11.91 14.99
CA SER A 36 -2.86 -11.52 14.51
C SER A 36 -2.99 -10.00 14.31
N PHE A 37 -2.52 -9.20 15.28
CA PHE A 37 -2.55 -7.73 15.17
C PHE A 37 -1.63 -7.23 14.05
N PHE A 38 -0.43 -7.79 13.94
CA PHE A 38 0.54 -7.49 12.89
C PHE A 38 -0.08 -7.67 11.50
N TYR A 39 -0.62 -8.86 11.22
CA TYR A 39 -1.19 -9.14 9.90
C TYR A 39 -2.51 -8.44 9.63
N LEU A 40 -3.29 -8.11 10.66
CA LEU A 40 -4.48 -7.30 10.48
C LEU A 40 -4.11 -5.88 10.04
N ILE A 41 -3.22 -5.19 10.76
CA ILE A 41 -2.83 -3.81 10.46
C ILE A 41 -2.04 -3.74 9.15
N VAL A 42 -0.98 -4.55 9.01
CA VAL A 42 -0.11 -4.54 7.81
C VAL A 42 -0.87 -5.04 6.59
N GLY A 43 -1.69 -6.08 6.74
CA GLY A 43 -2.53 -6.59 5.66
C GLY A 43 -3.58 -5.58 5.21
N THR A 44 -4.26 -4.90 6.14
CA THR A 44 -5.20 -3.82 5.79
C THR A 44 -4.49 -2.70 5.05
N HIS A 45 -3.30 -2.30 5.50
CA HIS A 45 -2.51 -1.29 4.81
C HIS A 45 -2.12 -1.73 3.40
N ALA A 46 -1.65 -2.97 3.23
CA ALA A 46 -1.29 -3.53 1.93
C ALA A 46 -2.48 -3.53 0.94
N LEU A 47 -3.68 -3.88 1.41
CA LEU A 47 -4.91 -3.78 0.61
C LEU A 47 -5.17 -2.35 0.11
N HIS A 48 -5.01 -1.35 0.99
CA HIS A 48 -5.15 0.05 0.60
C HIS A 48 -4.06 0.50 -0.40
N ALA A 49 -2.81 0.06 -0.22
CA ALA A 49 -1.72 0.33 -1.15
C ALA A 49 -1.96 -0.25 -2.54
N ILE A 50 -2.44 -1.49 -2.63
CA ILE A 50 -2.83 -2.12 -3.89
C ILE A 50 -3.99 -1.37 -4.54
N ALA A 51 -5.03 -1.02 -3.78
CA ALA A 51 -6.15 -0.23 -4.29
C ALA A 51 -5.69 1.15 -4.82
N ALA A 52 -4.77 1.81 -4.11
CA ALA A 52 -4.20 3.08 -4.52
C ALA A 52 -3.37 2.95 -5.81
N LEU A 53 -2.58 1.88 -5.96
CA LEU A 53 -1.86 1.58 -7.19
C LEU A 53 -2.79 1.38 -8.39
N VAL A 54 -3.85 0.58 -8.21
CA VAL A 54 -4.88 0.38 -9.26
C VAL A 54 -5.52 1.71 -9.64
N LEU A 55 -5.84 2.55 -8.65
CA LEU A 55 -6.38 3.89 -8.90
C LEU A 55 -5.40 4.77 -9.68
N LEU A 56 -4.12 4.81 -9.31
CA LEU A 56 -3.10 5.59 -10.02
C LEU A 56 -2.91 5.14 -11.46
N ILE A 57 -2.93 3.83 -11.73
CA ILE A 57 -2.88 3.28 -13.09
C ILE A 57 -4.11 3.74 -13.89
N ARG A 58 -5.31 3.68 -13.30
CA ARG A 58 -6.54 4.16 -13.94
C ARG A 58 -6.48 5.66 -14.23
N VAL A 59 -5.97 6.46 -13.30
CA VAL A 59 -5.77 7.90 -13.45
C VAL A 59 -4.78 8.20 -14.57
N LEU A 60 -3.65 7.49 -14.64
CA LEU A 60 -2.67 7.63 -15.72
C LEU A 60 -3.29 7.35 -17.09
N ARG A 61 -4.07 6.27 -17.22
CA ARG A 61 -4.78 5.93 -18.47
C ARG A 61 -5.79 7.00 -18.88
N ARG A 62 -6.59 7.51 -17.94
CA ARG A 62 -7.56 8.59 -18.21
C ARG A 62 -6.90 9.92 -18.53
N HIS A 63 -5.77 10.22 -17.88
CA HIS A 63 -4.96 11.40 -18.17
C HIS A 63 -4.42 11.34 -19.61
N ALA A 64 -3.85 10.20 -20.02
CA ALA A 64 -3.35 10.00 -21.38
C ALA A 64 -4.47 10.11 -22.45
N ALA A 65 -5.70 9.73 -22.11
CA ALA A 65 -6.88 9.87 -22.98
C ALA A 65 -7.50 11.29 -22.98
N GLY A 66 -7.01 12.22 -22.16
CA GLY A 66 -7.58 13.57 -22.03
C GLY A 66 -8.92 13.64 -21.28
N TRP A 67 -9.31 12.58 -20.57
CA TRP A 67 -10.63 12.46 -19.90
C TRP A 67 -10.57 12.64 -18.38
N LEU A 68 -9.48 13.21 -17.87
CA LEU A 68 -9.26 13.38 -16.44
C LEU A 68 -9.51 14.82 -16.03
N GLN A 69 -10.49 15.02 -15.14
CA GLN A 69 -10.72 16.32 -14.53
C GLN A 69 -9.67 16.58 -13.42
N PRO A 70 -9.25 17.84 -13.21
CA PRO A 70 -8.31 18.20 -12.14
C PRO A 70 -8.77 17.75 -10.74
N SER A 71 -10.07 17.81 -10.47
CA SER A 71 -10.66 17.34 -9.21
C SER A 71 -10.47 15.83 -9.00
N GLN A 72 -10.59 15.02 -10.05
CA GLN A 72 -10.38 13.57 -9.98
C GLN A 72 -8.91 13.22 -9.71
N LEU A 73 -7.98 13.99 -10.29
CA LEU A 73 -6.56 13.86 -9.99
C LEU A 73 -6.26 14.20 -8.53
N ALA A 74 -6.83 15.30 -8.03
CA ALA A 74 -6.66 15.72 -6.64
C ALA A 74 -7.17 14.66 -5.67
N THR A 75 -8.37 14.10 -5.90
CA THR A 75 -8.92 13.03 -5.07
C THR A 75 -8.02 11.79 -5.04
N ALA A 76 -7.51 11.36 -6.20
CA ALA A 76 -6.59 10.23 -6.27
C ALA A 76 -5.25 10.51 -5.57
N ALA A 77 -4.74 11.74 -5.68
CA ALA A 77 -3.52 12.15 -5.00
C ALA A 77 -3.70 12.17 -3.47
N VAL A 78 -4.82 12.67 -2.96
CA VAL A 78 -5.11 12.65 -1.52
C VAL A 78 -5.16 11.21 -0.99
N PHE A 79 -5.83 10.30 -1.70
CA PHE A 79 -5.84 8.89 -1.30
C PHE A 79 -4.44 8.28 -1.31
N TRP A 80 -3.64 8.54 -2.35
CA TRP A 80 -2.26 8.09 -2.43
C TRP A 80 -1.40 8.62 -1.26
N TYR A 81 -1.47 9.92 -0.96
CA TYR A 81 -0.72 10.52 0.13
C TYR A 81 -1.17 10.02 1.50
N PHE A 82 -2.46 9.78 1.70
CA PHE A 82 -2.96 9.17 2.92
C PHE A 82 -2.35 7.79 3.14
N VAL A 83 -2.35 6.94 2.11
CA VAL A 83 -1.77 5.60 2.20
C VAL A 83 -0.27 5.69 2.48
N VAL A 84 0.50 6.47 1.70
CA VAL A 84 1.94 6.64 1.92
C VAL A 84 2.24 7.19 3.32
N GLY A 85 1.47 8.18 3.78
CA GLY A 85 1.65 8.82 5.09
C GLY A 85 1.26 7.93 6.27
N ALA A 86 0.37 6.96 6.08
CA ALA A 86 0.01 6.00 7.12
C ALA A 86 1.13 4.97 7.38
N TRP A 87 1.97 4.66 6.39
CA TRP A 87 2.98 3.61 6.51
C TRP A 87 4.03 3.87 7.60
N PRO A 88 4.65 5.07 7.73
CA PRO A 88 5.59 5.35 8.82
C PRO A 88 5.01 5.11 10.22
N VAL A 89 3.72 5.41 10.41
CA VAL A 89 3.03 5.18 11.69
C VAL A 89 2.85 3.68 11.96
N VAL A 90 2.43 2.93 10.94
CA VAL A 90 2.33 1.47 11.03
C VAL A 90 3.70 0.86 11.30
N TYR A 91 4.71 1.25 10.51
CA TYR A 91 6.08 0.77 10.63
C TYR A 91 6.62 0.96 12.05
N TRP A 92 6.49 2.17 12.59
CA TRP A 92 6.91 2.48 13.96
C TRP A 92 6.22 1.61 15.01
N ARG A 93 4.97 1.18 14.81
CA ARG A 93 4.23 0.41 15.81
C ARG A 93 4.48 -1.09 15.75
N VAL A 94 4.90 -1.60 14.60
CA VAL A 94 5.02 -3.04 14.37
C VAL A 94 6.46 -3.52 14.23
N TYR A 95 7.40 -2.63 13.88
CA TYR A 95 8.82 -2.96 13.73
C TYR A 95 9.73 -2.32 14.80
N LEU A 96 9.28 -1.27 15.49
CA LEU A 96 10.02 -0.54 16.53
C LEU A 96 9.29 -0.61 17.87
#